data_AF-A0A1W2D4D3-F1
#
_entry.id   AF-A0A1W2D4D3-F1
#
_cell.length_a   1.000
_cell.length_b   1.000
_cell.length_c   1.000
_cell.angle_alpha   90.00
_cell.angle_beta   90.00
_cell.angle_gamma   90.00
#
_symmetry.space_group_name_H-M   'P 1'
#
loop_
_entity.id
_entity.type
_entity.pdbx_description
1 polymer ?
#
loop_
_entity_poly.entity_id
_entity_poly.type
_entity_poly.pdbx_seq_one_letter_code
_entity_poly.pdbx_strand_id
1 'polypeptide(L)'
;MNRRNLLTGAGTVTLAAALPIPEAVAATLDPASAFVRRYLAAHAYVDGRHHETDEELHQDCAEFLDPVYEELIDAMPVPTTDAGLYDVIRPMNWQDMSMNPDGIEALAAAALTYIDGRVEK
;
A
#
# COMPACT_ATOMS: atom_id res chain seq x y z
N MET A 1 11.53 63.89 30.35
CA MET A 1 10.32 64.05 29.51
C MET A 1 10.55 63.32 28.19
N ASN A 2 9.50 62.65 27.68
CA ASN A 2 9.40 61.74 26.50
C ASN A 2 9.99 60.33 26.74
N ARG A 3 9.25 59.26 27.14
CA ARG A 3 7.98 58.62 26.71
C ARG A 3 7.94 58.15 25.25
N ARG A 4 7.60 56.85 25.11
CA ARG A 4 7.23 56.03 23.93
C ARG A 4 8.38 55.15 23.42
N ASN A 5 8.23 53.84 23.20
CA ASN A 5 7.11 52.90 23.37
C ASN A 5 7.64 51.49 23.02
N LEU A 6 7.09 50.45 23.68
CA LEU A 6 6.62 49.16 23.11
C LEU A 6 7.66 48.27 22.37
N LEU A 7 7.78 46.94 22.52
CA LEU A 7 6.93 45.81 22.90
C LEU A 7 7.91 44.67 23.31
N THR A 8 7.73 43.97 24.44
CA THR A 8 7.13 42.61 24.52
C THR A 8 7.48 41.68 23.34
N GLY A 9 8.01 40.48 23.53
CA GLY A 9 7.46 39.49 24.46
C GLY A 9 8.42 38.36 24.81
N ALA A 10 8.28 37.93 26.07
CA ALA A 10 8.68 36.63 26.55
C ALA A 10 7.92 35.53 25.78
N GLY A 11 8.62 34.44 25.50
CA GLY A 11 8.06 33.23 24.91
C GLY A 11 8.81 32.02 25.40
N THR A 12 8.91 31.85 26.72
CA THR A 12 9.11 30.54 27.34
C THR A 12 7.97 29.63 26.94
N VAL A 13 8.22 28.65 26.07
CA VAL A 13 7.31 27.52 25.89
C VAL A 13 7.87 26.36 26.70
N THR A 14 7.33 26.20 27.91
CA THR A 14 7.49 25.00 28.73
C THR A 14 6.18 24.22 28.66
N LEU A 15 6.30 22.97 28.21
CA LEU A 15 5.42 21.81 28.44
C LEU A 15 3.94 21.89 28.01
N ALA A 16 3.57 21.02 27.07
CA ALA A 16 2.27 20.36 27.12
C ALA A 16 2.33 18.94 26.50
N ALA A 17 2.04 17.96 27.35
CA ALA A 17 1.59 16.60 27.07
C ALA A 17 2.54 15.64 26.33
N ALA A 18 3.28 14.87 27.15
CA ALA A 18 3.49 13.46 26.86
C ALA A 18 2.12 12.76 26.78
N LEU A 19 1.53 12.74 25.59
CA LEU A 19 0.47 11.79 25.28
C LEU A 19 1.14 10.40 25.33
N PRO A 20 0.55 9.39 25.99
CA PRO A 20 0.86 8.03 25.60
C PRO A 20 0.44 7.95 24.13
N ILE A 21 1.40 7.98 23.21
CA ILE A 21 1.18 7.39 21.90
C ILE A 21 0.78 5.97 22.28
N PRO A 22 -0.49 5.55 22.07
CA PRO A 22 -0.77 4.14 22.17
C PRO A 22 0.27 3.55 21.23
N GLU A 23 1.13 2.67 21.73
CA GLU A 23 1.66 1.62 20.90
C GLU A 23 0.41 0.93 20.36
N ALA A 24 -0.16 1.50 19.29
CA ALA A 24 -0.75 0.74 18.24
C ALA A 24 0.40 -0.16 17.86
N VAL A 25 0.46 -1.30 18.55
CA VAL A 25 1.13 -2.49 18.10
C VAL A 25 0.81 -2.49 16.62
N ALA A 26 1.80 -2.12 15.81
CA ALA A 26 1.68 -2.16 14.38
C ALA A 26 1.49 -3.65 14.14
N ALA A 27 0.22 -4.08 14.12
CA ALA A 27 -0.13 -5.47 13.95
C ALA A 27 0.63 -5.87 12.69
N THR A 28 1.48 -6.89 12.82
CA THR A 28 2.33 -7.33 11.71
C THR A 28 1.42 -7.46 10.51
N LEU A 29 1.66 -6.61 9.51
CA LEU A 29 0.76 -6.52 8.37
C LEU A 29 0.72 -7.90 7.73
N ASP A 30 -0.48 -8.36 7.40
CA ASP A 30 -0.67 -9.63 6.70
C ASP A 30 0.27 -9.69 5.48
N PRO A 31 1.05 -10.78 5.30
CA PRO A 31 1.99 -10.86 4.19
C PRO A 31 1.34 -10.61 2.82
N ALA A 32 0.10 -11.07 2.64
CA ALA A 32 -0.66 -10.83 1.41
C ALA A 32 -1.03 -9.34 1.27
N SER A 33 -1.45 -8.68 2.36
CA SER A 33 -1.69 -7.23 2.36
C SER A 33 -0.43 -6.43 2.01
N ALA A 34 0.73 -6.81 2.57
CA ALA A 34 2.00 -6.15 2.28
C ALA A 34 2.36 -6.28 0.81
N PHE A 35 2.17 -7.48 0.25
CA PHE A 35 2.39 -7.75 -1.16
C PHE A 35 1.49 -6.89 -2.05
N VAL A 36 0.17 -6.92 -1.82
CA VAL A 36 -0.80 -6.15 -2.62
C VAL A 36 -0.48 -4.65 -2.58
N ARG A 37 -0.07 -4.11 -1.43
CA ARG A 37 0.32 -2.70 -1.32
C ARG A 37 1.52 -2.37 -2.18
N ARG A 38 2.54 -3.23 -2.23
CA ARG A 38 3.70 -3.06 -3.12
C ARG A 38 3.27 -3.10 -4.59
N TYR A 39 2.41 -4.05 -4.94
CA TYR A 39 1.88 -4.16 -6.30
C TYR A 39 1.12 -2.91 -6.74
N LEU A 40 0.18 -2.43 -5.92
CA LEU A 40 -0.57 -1.22 -6.21
C LEU A 40 0.32 0.03 -6.24
N ALA A 41 1.38 0.08 -5.42
CA ALA A 41 2.34 1.17 -5.44
C ALA A 41 3.17 1.17 -6.74
N ALA A 42 3.55 0.00 -7.26
CA ALA A 42 4.24 -0.13 -8.54
C ALA A 42 3.36 0.34 -9.69
N HIS A 43 2.08 -0.09 -9.72
CA HIS A 43 1.10 0.41 -10.69
C HIS A 43 0.94 1.93 -10.63
N ALA A 44 0.67 2.48 -9.45
CA ALA A 44 0.52 3.92 -9.27
C ALA A 44 1.79 4.71 -9.64
N TYR A 45 2.97 4.12 -9.49
CA TYR A 45 4.21 4.73 -9.91
C TYR A 45 4.31 4.83 -11.44
N VAL A 46 4.01 3.74 -12.16
CA VAL A 46 4.02 3.73 -13.63
C VAL A 46 2.90 4.63 -14.16
N ASP A 47 1.67 4.46 -13.71
CA ASP A 47 0.51 5.26 -14.16
C ASP A 47 0.66 6.76 -13.84
N GLY A 48 1.37 7.08 -12.75
CA GLY A 48 1.61 8.46 -12.33
C GLY A 48 2.69 9.18 -13.14
N ARG A 49 3.44 8.46 -13.98
CA ARG A 49 4.46 9.06 -14.85
C ARG A 49 3.87 9.44 -16.20
N HIS A 50 4.41 10.53 -16.75
CA HIS A 50 4.12 10.91 -18.12
C HIS A 50 5.14 10.23 -19.03
N HIS A 51 4.67 9.39 -19.95
CA HIS A 51 5.48 8.77 -20.99
C HIS A 51 5.20 9.46 -22.32
N GLU A 52 6.26 9.92 -23.01
CA GLU A 52 6.15 10.52 -24.34
C GLU A 52 6.09 9.45 -25.43
N THR A 53 6.57 8.23 -25.13
CA THR A 53 6.59 7.10 -26.06
C THR A 53 6.22 5.78 -25.37
N ASP A 54 5.76 4.82 -26.17
CA ASP A 54 5.48 3.45 -25.71
C ASP A 54 6.77 2.75 -25.19
N GLU A 55 7.95 3.12 -25.71
CA GLU A 55 9.23 2.57 -25.26
C GLU A 55 9.56 3.01 -23.82
N GLU A 56 9.28 4.27 -23.48
CA GLU A 56 9.44 4.77 -22.11
C GLU A 56 8.47 4.09 -21.15
N LEU A 57 7.23 3.87 -21.57
CA LEU A 57 6.26 3.10 -20.79
C LEU A 57 6.74 1.65 -20.60
N HIS A 58 7.22 1.01 -21.66
CA HIS A 58 7.72 -0.36 -21.58
C HIS A 58 8.93 -0.48 -20.65
N GLN A 59 9.86 0.48 -20.69
CA GLN A 59 11.00 0.51 -19.80
C GLN A 59 10.59 0.68 -18.33
N ASP A 60 9.66 1.60 -18.03
CA ASP A 60 9.16 1.80 -16.66
C ASP A 60 8.37 0.56 -16.17
N CYS A 61 7.59 -0.09 -17.04
CA CYS A 61 6.95 -1.36 -16.70
C CYS A 61 8.00 -2.43 -16.37
N ALA A 62 8.99 -2.63 -17.23
CA ALA A 62 10.05 -3.63 -17.05
C ALA A 62 10.87 -3.41 -15.77
N GLU A 63 11.10 -2.15 -15.39
CA GLU A 63 11.90 -1.82 -14.19
C GLU A 63 11.08 -1.92 -12.90
N PHE A 64 9.83 -1.46 -12.90
CA PHE A 64 9.08 -1.24 -11.65
C PHE A 64 7.88 -2.15 -11.46
N LEU A 65 7.19 -2.53 -12.54
CA LEU A 65 5.94 -3.27 -12.46
C LEU A 65 6.11 -4.76 -12.75
N ASP A 66 6.76 -5.11 -13.86
CA ASP A 66 6.92 -6.48 -14.34
C ASP A 66 7.54 -7.40 -13.26
N PRO A 67 8.59 -7.01 -12.50
CA PRO A 67 9.13 -7.88 -11.46
C PRO A 67 8.13 -8.20 -10.34
N VAL A 68 7.28 -7.24 -9.97
CA VAL A 68 6.26 -7.44 -8.92
C VAL A 68 5.07 -8.22 -9.48
N TYR A 69 4.78 -8.06 -10.78
CA TYR A 69 3.74 -8.81 -11.48
C TYR A 69 4.12 -10.29 -11.69
N GLU A 70 5.37 -10.58 -12.05
CA GLU A 70 5.88 -11.96 -12.09
C GLU A 70 5.81 -12.62 -10.71
N GLU A 71 6.23 -11.91 -9.66
CA GLU A 71 6.13 -12.41 -8.28
C GLU A 71 4.68 -12.65 -7.84
N LEU A 72 3.72 -11.85 -8.37
CA LEU A 72 2.30 -12.05 -8.11
C LEU A 72 1.84 -13.39 -8.68
N ILE A 73 2.21 -13.71 -9.91
CA ILE A 73 1.82 -14.95 -10.57
C ILE A 73 2.47 -16.15 -9.87
N ASP A 74 3.76 -16.07 -9.58
CA ASP A 74 4.55 -17.21 -9.12
C ASP A 74 4.39 -17.49 -7.61
N ALA A 75 4.18 -16.45 -6.81
CA ALA A 75 4.40 -16.53 -5.36
C ALA A 75 3.45 -15.66 -4.51
N MET A 76 2.23 -15.36 -5.00
CA MET A 76 1.25 -14.61 -4.21
C MET A 76 1.02 -15.26 -2.82
N PRO A 77 1.30 -14.54 -1.71
CA PRO A 77 1.07 -15.09 -0.38
C PRO A 77 -0.43 -15.31 -0.12
N VAL A 78 -0.75 -16.43 0.54
CA VAL A 78 -2.11 -16.68 1.03
C VAL A 78 -2.39 -15.75 2.21
N PRO A 79 -3.53 -15.03 2.23
CA PRO A 79 -3.94 -14.27 3.39
C PRO A 79 -3.96 -15.11 4.66
N THR A 80 -3.64 -14.50 5.78
CA THR A 80 -3.68 -15.15 7.11
C THR A 80 -4.76 -14.56 8.01
N THR A 81 -5.38 -13.47 7.57
CA THR A 81 -6.39 -12.71 8.30
C THR A 81 -7.54 -12.28 7.39
N ASP A 82 -8.69 -11.97 7.97
CA ASP A 82 -9.84 -11.44 7.22
C ASP A 82 -9.51 -10.09 6.56
N ALA A 83 -8.75 -9.23 7.24
CA ALA A 83 -8.27 -7.98 6.66
C ALA A 83 -7.36 -8.22 5.45
N GLY A 84 -6.47 -9.21 5.52
CA GLY A 84 -5.64 -9.64 4.39
C GLY A 84 -6.46 -10.15 3.21
N LEU A 85 -7.50 -10.95 3.47
CA LEU A 85 -8.42 -11.40 2.43
C LEU A 85 -9.10 -10.22 1.72
N TYR A 86 -9.60 -9.24 2.47
CA TYR A 86 -10.19 -8.04 1.87
C TYR A 86 -9.20 -7.25 1.02
N ASP A 87 -7.96 -7.11 1.49
CA ASP A 87 -6.91 -6.43 0.74
C ASP A 87 -6.58 -7.16 -0.56
N VAL A 88 -6.64 -8.50 -0.60
CA VAL A 88 -6.42 -9.31 -1.82
C VAL A 88 -7.59 -9.28 -2.78
N ILE A 89 -8.83 -9.29 -2.28
CA ILE A 89 -10.02 -9.27 -3.14
C ILE A 89 -10.23 -7.88 -3.77
N ARG A 90 -9.92 -6.80 -3.03
CA ARG A 90 -10.22 -5.44 -3.47
C ARG A 90 -9.61 -5.06 -4.84
N PRO A 91 -8.34 -5.38 -5.15
CA PRO A 91 -7.75 -5.15 -6.47
C PRO A 91 -8.47 -5.88 -7.61
N MET A 92 -9.09 -7.04 -7.37
CA MET A 92 -9.80 -7.79 -8.41
C MET A 92 -11.02 -7.04 -8.96
N ASN A 93 -11.62 -6.17 -8.14
CA ASN A 93 -12.76 -5.35 -8.51
C ASN A 93 -12.36 -3.95 -8.99
N TRP A 94 -11.05 -3.64 -9.04
CA TRP A 94 -10.59 -2.31 -9.42
C TRP A 94 -10.81 -2.13 -10.93
N GLN A 95 -11.84 -1.35 -11.28
CA GLN A 95 -12.36 -1.13 -12.64
C GLN A 95 -11.38 -0.45 -13.62
N ASP A 96 -10.11 -0.27 -13.25
CA ASP A 96 -9.20 0.64 -13.94
C ASP A 96 -7.82 0.04 -14.23
N MET A 97 -7.67 -1.28 -14.18
CA MET A 97 -6.42 -1.92 -14.58
C MET A 97 -6.63 -2.92 -15.70
N SER A 98 -5.81 -2.75 -16.72
CA SER A 98 -5.30 -3.73 -17.68
C SER A 98 -4.57 -4.90 -16.99
N MET A 99 -5.06 -5.36 -15.84
CA MET A 99 -4.52 -6.53 -15.16
C MET A 99 -4.74 -7.73 -16.07
N ASN A 100 -3.65 -8.33 -16.53
CA ASN A 100 -3.73 -9.54 -17.33
C ASN A 100 -4.41 -10.65 -16.50
N PRO A 101 -5.28 -11.49 -17.13
CA PRO A 101 -5.93 -12.64 -16.51
C PRO A 101 -5.08 -13.43 -15.50
N ASP A 102 -3.79 -13.65 -15.79
CA ASP A 102 -2.90 -14.44 -14.91
C ASP A 102 -2.79 -13.84 -13.49
N GLY A 103 -2.71 -12.51 -13.37
CA GLY A 103 -2.67 -11.82 -12.08
C GLY A 103 -3.99 -11.92 -11.31
N ILE A 104 -5.11 -11.88 -12.02
CA ILE A 104 -6.45 -12.07 -11.42
C ILE A 104 -6.59 -13.50 -10.91
N GLU A 105 -6.15 -14.49 -11.69
CA GLU A 105 -6.16 -15.90 -11.30
C GLU A 105 -5.31 -16.14 -10.06
N ALA A 106 -4.10 -15.54 -9.98
CA ALA A 106 -3.23 -15.67 -8.81
C ALA A 106 -3.84 -15.09 -7.54
N LEU A 107 -4.40 -13.87 -7.61
CA LEU A 107 -5.11 -13.26 -6.49
C LEU A 107 -6.31 -14.13 -6.06
N ALA A 108 -7.08 -14.64 -7.03
CA ALA A 108 -8.27 -15.46 -6.76
C ALA A 108 -7.90 -16.79 -6.10
N ALA A 109 -6.82 -17.44 -6.57
CA ALA A 109 -6.30 -18.66 -5.97
C ALA A 109 -5.87 -18.45 -4.51
N ALA A 110 -5.18 -17.34 -4.21
CA ALA A 110 -4.78 -17.00 -2.85
C ALA A 110 -6.02 -16.77 -1.94
N ALA A 111 -7.03 -16.05 -2.42
CA ALA A 111 -8.26 -15.82 -1.69
C ALA A 111 -9.06 -17.11 -1.44
N LEU A 112 -9.20 -17.97 -2.45
CA LEU A 112 -9.87 -19.27 -2.34
C LEU A 112 -9.16 -20.17 -1.33
N THR A 113 -7.83 -20.24 -1.38
CA THR A 113 -7.04 -21.06 -0.44
C THR A 113 -7.30 -20.67 1.02
N TYR A 114 -7.40 -19.37 1.32
CA TYR A 114 -7.76 -18.90 2.66
C TYR A 114 -9.19 -19.29 3.05
N ILE A 115 -10.16 -19.14 2.14
CA ILE A 115 -11.57 -19.46 2.40
C ILE A 115 -11.74 -20.96 2.64
N ASP A 116 -11.15 -21.81 1.79
CA ASP A 116 -11.24 -23.26 1.92
C ASP A 116 -10.64 -23.74 3.25
N GLY A 117 -9.48 -23.19 3.65
CA GLY A 117 -8.86 -23.49 4.94
C GLY A 117 -9.67 -23.07 6.17
N ARG A 118 -10.74 -22.27 6.02
CA ARG A 118 -11.71 -21.97 7.08
C ARG A 118 -12.86 -22.95 7.13
N VAL A 119 -13.25 -23.53 5.99
CA VAL A 119 -14.35 -24.51 5.92
C VAL A 119 -13.94 -25.84 6.57
N GLU A 120 -12.64 -26.14 6.58
CA GLU A 120 -12.08 -27.37 7.15
C GLU A 120 -11.85 -27.32 8.68
N LYS A 121 -12.12 -26.20 9.36
CA LYS A 121 -11.93 -26.01 10.82
C LYS A 121 -13.26 -25.93 11.57
#